data_AF-A0A9Q5D5G0-F1
#
_entry.id   AF-A0A9Q5D5G0-F1
#
_cell.length_a   1.000
_cell.length_b   1.000
_cell.length_c   1.000
_cell.angle_alpha   90.00
_cell.angle_beta   90.00
_cell.angle_gamma   90.00
#
_symmetry.space_group_name_H-M   'P 1'
#
loop_
_entity.id
_entity.type
_entity.pdbx_description
1 polymer ?
#
loop_
_entity_poly.entity_id
_entity_poly.type
_entity_poly.pdbx_seq_one_letter_code
_entity_poly.pdbx_strand_id
1 'polypeptide(L)' 'MDYQNRADRARREKVIKRGAEISSRLQAIGNIQKRTKNKDLFQDQRDKMRKELLEARKEL' A
#
# COMPACT_ATOMS: atom_id res chain seq x y z
N MET A 1 4.59 0.62 -31.74
CA MET A 1 5.41 -0.10 -30.73
C MET A 1 5.68 0.77 -29.48
N ASP A 2 5.90 2.08 -29.57
CA ASP A 2 6.23 2.93 -28.39
C ASP A 2 5.07 3.28 -27.43
N TYR A 3 3.83 3.32 -27.92
CA TYR A 3 2.67 3.72 -27.10
C TYR A 3 2.29 2.68 -26.04
N GLN A 4 2.42 1.39 -26.34
CA GLN A 4 2.17 0.30 -25.38
C GLN A 4 3.18 0.35 -24.25
N ASN A 5 4.48 0.52 -24.55
CA ASN A 5 5.53 0.64 -23.54
C ASN A 5 5.35 1.85 -22.59
N ARG A 6 4.81 2.98 -23.09
CA ARG A 6 4.49 4.14 -22.23
C ARG A 6 3.28 3.90 -21.34
N ALA A 7 2.22 3.29 -21.88
CA ALA A 7 1.02 2.96 -21.12
C ALA A 7 1.31 1.94 -20.01
N ASP A 8 2.09 0.90 -20.31
CA ASP A 8 2.51 -0.11 -19.35
C ASP A 8 3.42 0.47 -18.27
N ARG A 9 4.35 1.37 -18.63
CA ARG A 9 5.20 2.08 -17.67
C ARG A 9 4.36 2.96 -16.73
N ALA A 10 3.41 3.73 -17.27
CA ALA A 10 2.53 4.58 -16.47
C ALA A 10 1.64 3.77 -15.51
N ARG A 11 1.11 2.63 -15.97
CA ARG A 11 0.34 1.70 -15.11
C ARG A 11 1.21 1.16 -13.98
N ARG A 12 2.41 0.65 -14.28
CA ARG A 12 3.35 0.16 -13.26
C ARG A 12 3.74 1.22 -12.25
N GLU A 13 4.05 2.44 -12.71
CA GLU A 13 4.43 3.53 -11.82
C GLU A 13 3.29 3.93 -10.88
N LYS A 14 2.04 3.93 -11.37
CA LYS A 14 0.85 4.16 -10.55
C LYS A 14 0.67 3.09 -9.47
N VAL A 15 0.86 1.81 -9.83
CA VAL A 15 0.79 0.69 -8.89
C VAL A 15 1.89 0.80 -7.82
N ILE A 16 3.12 1.11 -8.24
CA ILE A 16 4.26 1.29 -7.33
C ILE A 16 4.00 2.44 -6.35
N LYS A 17 3.53 3.60 -6.84
CA LYS A 17 3.19 4.76 -5.99
C LYS A 17 2.10 4.41 -4.98
N ARG A 18 1.02 3.75 -5.41
CA ARG A 18 -0.05 3.30 -4.52
C ARG A 18 0.45 2.31 -3.46
N GLY A 19 1.30 1.35 -3.84
CA GLY A 19 1.92 0.41 -2.91
C GLY A 19 2.82 1.08 -1.87
N ALA A 20 3.58 2.09 -2.28
CA ALA A 20 4.42 2.89 -1.38
C ALA A 20 3.57 3.67 -0.36
N GLU A 21 2.51 4.34 -0.79
CA GLU A 21 1.60 5.08 0.09
C GLU A 21 0.94 4.17 1.15
N ILE A 22 0.44 3.00 0.74
CA ILE A 22 -0.17 2.04 1.66
C ILE A 22 0.87 1.54 2.67
N SER A 23 2.10 1.27 2.22
CA SER A 23 3.19 0.83 3.10
C SER A 23 3.56 1.87 4.15
N SER A 24 3.64 3.16 3.76
CA SER A 24 3.89 4.27 4.69
C SER A 24 2.78 4.41 5.74
N ARG A 25 1.51 4.27 5.34
CA ARG A 25 0.37 4.30 6.27
C ARG A 25 0.40 3.13 7.26
N LEU A 26 0.74 1.93 6.80
CA LEU A 26 0.91 0.75 7.67
C LEU A 26 2.04 0.95 8.70
N GLN A 27 3.15 1.57 8.30
CA GLN A 27 4.22 1.94 9.22
C GLN A 27 3.75 2.97 10.27
N ALA A 28 3.01 3.99 9.84
CA ALA A 28 2.45 4.99 10.75
C ALA A 28 1.51 4.36 11.78
N ILE A 29 0.60 3.48 11.35
CA ILE A 29 -0.30 2.73 12.25
C ILE A 29 0.53 1.92 13.26
N GLY A 30 1.54 1.18 12.80
CA GLY A 30 2.41 0.40 13.69
C GLY A 30 3.15 1.27 14.71
N ASN A 31 3.60 2.46 14.31
CA ASN A 31 4.25 3.41 15.21
C ASN A 31 3.26 3.95 16.26
N ILE A 32 2.02 4.25 15.87
CA ILE A 32 0.98 4.70 16.79
C ILE A 32 0.63 3.59 17.79
N GLN A 33 0.40 2.36 17.32
CA GLN A 33 0.13 1.20 18.18
C GLN A 33 1.23 0.98 19.23
N LYS A 34 2.51 1.13 18.84
CA LYS A 34 3.65 1.06 19.76
C LYS A 34 3.63 2.19 20.79
N ARG A 35 3.36 3.43 20.36
CA ARG A 35 3.32 4.60 21.25
C ARG A 35 2.16 4.54 22.25
N THR A 36 0.99 4.06 21.81
CA THR A 36 -0.21 3.94 22.66
C THR A 36 -0.22 2.67 23.51
N LYS A 37 0.70 1.73 23.27
CA LYS A 37 0.73 0.38 23.85
C LYS A 37 -0.54 -0.44 23.58
N ASN A 38 -1.36 -0.02 22.61
CA ASN A 38 -2.56 -0.72 22.19
C ASN A 38 -2.31 -1.35 20.81
N LYS A 39 -2.08 -2.67 20.78
CA LYS A 39 -1.74 -3.44 19.57
C LYS A 39 -2.92 -3.63 18.61
N ASP A 40 -4.13 -3.47 19.12
CA ASP A 40 -5.37 -3.71 18.38
C ASP A 40 -5.98 -2.38 17.87
N LEU A 41 -5.39 -1.25 18.29
CA LEU A 41 -5.74 0.07 17.80
C LEU A 41 -5.56 0.13 16.28
N PHE A 42 -6.66 0.33 15.54
CA PHE A 42 -6.70 0.31 14.07
C PHE A 42 -6.47 -1.06 13.42
N GLN A 43 -6.74 -2.18 14.11
CA GLN A 43 -6.61 -3.53 13.54
C GLN A 43 -7.38 -3.70 12.22
N ASP A 44 -8.65 -3.33 12.18
CA ASP A 44 -9.48 -3.42 10.97
C ASP A 44 -8.92 -2.59 9.80
N GLN A 45 -8.42 -1.39 10.09
CA GLN A 45 -7.80 -0.52 9.09
C GLN A 45 -6.50 -1.12 8.56
N ARG A 46 -5.66 -1.68 9.42
CA ARG A 46 -4.42 -2.35 9.06
C ARG A 46 -4.70 -3.56 8.15
N ASP A 47 -5.72 -4.34 8.47
CA ASP A 47 -6.04 -5.55 7.71
C ASP A 47 -6.66 -5.21 6.34
N LYS A 48 -7.51 -4.18 6.26
CA LYS A 48 -7.97 -3.61 4.98
C LYS A 48 -6.80 -3.11 4.12
N MET A 49 -5.89 -2.33 4.68
CA MET A 49 -4.72 -1.81 3.97
C MET A 49 -3.77 -2.91 3.51
N ARG A 50 -3.57 -3.96 4.30
CA ARG A 50 -2.79 -5.14 3.89
C ARG A 50 -3.42 -5.85 2.69
N LYS A 51 -4.74 -5.98 2.69
CA LYS A 51 -5.48 -6.55 1.55
C LYS A 51 -5.32 -5.68 0.30
N GLU A 52 -5.50 -4.36 0.42
CA GLU A 52 -5.28 -3.41 -0.69
C GLU A 52 -3.85 -3.47 -1.23
N LEU A 53 -2.83 -3.62 -0.36
CA LEU A 53 -1.44 -3.76 -0.77
C LEU A 53 -1.20 -5.05 -1.57
N LEU A 54 -1.81 -6.15 -1.15
CA LEU A 54 -1.73 -7.44 -1.85
C LEU A 54 -2.42 -7.36 -3.21
N GLU A 55 -3.58 -6.71 -3.30
CA GLU A 55 -4.30 -6.50 -4.56
C GLU A 55 -3.49 -5.62 -5.51
N ALA A 56 -2.94 -4.49 -5.03
CA ALA A 56 -2.08 -3.62 -5.83
C ALA A 56 -0.86 -4.39 -6.38
N ARG A 57 -0.27 -5.31 -5.62
CA ARG A 57 0.87 -6.13 -6.09
C ARG A 57 0.48 -7.16 -7.16
N LYS A 58 -0.75 -7.64 -7.19
CA LYS A 58 -1.24 -8.58 -8.22
C LYS A 58 -1.52 -7.89 -9.56
N GLU A 59 -1.75 -6.58 -9.54
CA GLU A 59 -1.95 -5.76 -10.74
C GLU A 59 -0.63 -5.37 -11.45
N LEU A 60 0.52 -5.81 -10.92
CA LEU A 60 1.88 -5.49 -11.35
C LEU A 60 2.45 -6.61 -12.24
#